data_AF-A0A7Z0I2U4-F1
#
_entry.id   AF-A0A7Z0I2U4-F1
#
_cell.length_a   1.000
_cell.length_b   1.000
_cell.length_c   1.000
_cell.angle_alpha   90.00
_cell.angle_beta   90.00
_cell.angle_gamma   90.00
#
_symmetry.space_group_name_H-M   'P 1'
#
loop_
_entity.id
_entity.type
_entity.pdbx_description
1 polymer ?
#
loop_
_entity_poly.entity_id
_entity_poly.type
_entity_poly.pdbx_seq_one_letter_code
_entity_poly.pdbx_strand_id
1 'polypeptide(L)' 'MPRHKPNADAARDAELLEIARRQFRIETLETRNRDALDFHDVAVWAIRAALEEAFEAGRRAGSTDTQP' A
#
# COMPACT_ATOMS: atom_id res chain seq x y z
N MET A 1 20.48 -7.02 -9.16
CA MET A 1 20.08 -5.93 -8.25
C MET A 1 18.89 -5.23 -8.86
N PRO A 2 17.70 -5.22 -8.24
CA PRO A 2 16.55 -4.52 -8.80
C PRO A 2 16.88 -3.03 -8.84
N ARG A 3 16.87 -2.44 -10.05
CA ARG A 3 17.04 -1.00 -10.24
C ARG A 3 15.70 -0.34 -9.95
N HIS A 4 15.33 -0.19 -8.69
CA HIS A 4 14.25 0.73 -8.36
C HIS A 4 14.79 2.16 -8.37
N LYS A 5 14.03 3.05 -9.02
CA LYS A 5 14.24 4.49 -8.90
C LYS A 5 13.74 4.86 -7.49
N PRO A 6 14.56 5.47 -6.62
CA PRO A 6 14.19 5.74 -5.23
C PRO A 6 12.89 6.56 -5.07
N ASN A 7 12.51 7.33 -6.10
CA ASN A 7 11.25 8.08 -6.11
C ASN A 7 10.01 7.21 -6.39
N ALA A 8 10.16 6.12 -7.17
CA ALA A 8 9.05 5.22 -7.48
C ALA A 8 8.70 4.33 -6.28
N ASP A 9 9.71 3.95 -5.49
CA ASP A 9 9.51 3.29 -4.20
C ASP A 9 8.73 4.15 -3.22
N ALA A 10 9.18 5.40 -3.02
CA ALA A 10 8.52 6.31 -2.10
C ALA A 10 7.05 6.59 -2.51
N ALA A 11 6.78 6.73 -3.82
CA ALA A 11 5.43 6.90 -4.33
C ALA A 11 4.55 5.66 -4.09
N ARG A 12 5.09 4.45 -4.33
CA ARG A 12 4.40 3.20 -4.02
C ARG A 12 4.08 3.11 -2.53
N ASP A 13 5.07 3.36 -1.68
CA ASP A 13 4.93 3.20 -0.23
C ASP A 13 3.94 4.20 0.36
N ALA A 14 3.91 5.44 -0.16
CA ALA A 14 2.90 6.43 0.18
C ALA A 14 1.48 5.98 -0.20
N GLU A 15 1.30 5.43 -1.40
CA GLU A 15 0.00 4.91 -1.86
C GLU A 15 -0.48 3.73 -1.01
N LEU A 16 0.42 2.79 -0.70
CA LEU A 16 0.11 1.64 0.16
C LEU A 16 -0.31 2.10 1.56
N LEU A 17 0.40 3.08 2.13
CA LEU A 17 0.07 3.65 3.42
C LEU A 17 -1.31 4.32 3.42
N GLU A 18 -1.66 5.02 2.35
CA GLU A 18 -2.96 5.67 2.22
C GLU A 18 -4.11 4.66 2.09
N ILE A 19 -3.91 3.57 1.35
CA ILE A 19 -4.87 2.45 1.31
C ILE A 19 -5.02 1.84 2.69
N ALA A 20 -3.92 1.57 3.40
CA ALA A 20 -3.95 0.99 4.75
C ALA A 20 -4.67 1.89 5.77
N ARG A 21 -4.47 3.21 5.71
CA ARG A 21 -5.18 4.18 6.54
C ARG A 21 -6.70 4.15 6.31
N ARG A 22 -7.13 4.09 5.05
CA ARG A 22 -8.56 4.09 4.69
C ARG A 22 -9.24 2.76 5.04
N GLN A 23 -8.59 1.63 4.75
CA GLN A 23 -9.20 0.30 4.89
C GLN A 23 -9.01 -0.30 6.29
N PHE A 24 -7.86 -0.10 6.92
CA PHE A 24 -7.51 -0.72 8.21
C PHE A 24 -7.47 0.26 9.37
N ARG A 25 -7.52 1.57 9.12
CA ARG A 25 -7.43 2.64 10.15
C ARG A 25 -6.13 2.57 10.96
N ILE A 26 -5.04 2.17 10.32
CA ILE A 26 -3.69 2.13 10.92
C ILE A 26 -2.87 3.34 10.49
N GLU A 27 -2.00 3.81 11.37
CA GLU A 27 -1.22 5.03 11.15
C GLU A 27 0.00 4.82 10.25
N THR A 28 0.61 3.63 10.33
CA THR A 28 1.86 3.23 9.68
C THR A 28 1.82 1.76 9.25
N LEU A 29 2.67 1.41 8.29
CA LEU A 29 2.97 0.03 7.89
C LEU A 29 4.34 -0.46 8.42
N GLU A 30 5.03 0.38 9.20
CA GLU A 30 6.28 0.01 9.86
C GLU A 30 6.03 -0.95 11.03
N THR A 31 6.84 -2.01 11.14
CA THR A 31 6.83 -2.91 12.29
C THR A 31 7.40 -2.21 13.53
N ARG A 32 6.61 -2.18 14.60
CA ARG A 32 6.92 -1.51 15.86
C ARG A 32 7.39 -2.45 16.97
N ASN A 33 7.42 -3.75 16.71
CA ASN A 33 7.78 -4.84 17.63
C ASN A 33 6.99 -4.80 18.95
N ARG A 34 5.70 -4.45 18.85
CA ARG A 34 4.77 -4.28 19.96
C ARG A 34 3.42 -4.85 19.54
N ASP A 35 2.98 -5.93 20.19
CA ASP A 35 1.78 -6.66 19.78
C ASP A 35 0.57 -5.76 19.48
N ALA A 36 0.21 -4.87 20.41
CA ALA A 36 -0.94 -3.97 20.24
C ALA A 36 -0.81 -2.92 19.13
N LEU A 37 0.40 -2.71 18.59
CA LEU A 37 0.67 -1.78 17.48
C LEU A 37 0.87 -2.49 16.14
N ASP A 38 1.17 -3.80 16.15
CA ASP A 38 1.50 -4.59 14.95
C ASP A 38 0.41 -5.60 14.57
N PHE A 39 -0.45 -6.01 15.51
CA PHE A 39 -1.58 -6.90 15.25
C PHE A 39 -2.91 -6.14 15.25
N HIS A 40 -3.67 -6.34 14.18
CA HIS A 40 -4.96 -5.68 14.00
C HIS A 40 -6.03 -6.70 13.60
N ASP A 41 -7.17 -6.66 14.29
CA ASP A 41 -8.36 -7.36 13.85
C ASP A 41 -8.95 -6.62 12.64
N VAL A 42 -8.84 -7.25 11.48
CA VAL A 42 -9.30 -6.70 10.21
C VAL A 42 -10.43 -7.54 9.64
N ALA A 43 -11.47 -6.86 9.15
CA ALA A 43 -12.56 -7.56 8.51
C ALA A 43 -12.14 -8.06 7.13
N VAL A 44 -12.63 -9.25 6.74
CA VAL A 44 -12.30 -9.86 5.44
C VAL A 44 -12.68 -8.96 4.25
N TRP A 45 -13.77 -8.19 4.38
CA TRP A 45 -14.17 -7.24 3.33
C TRP A 45 -13.21 -6.05 3.21
N ALA A 46 -12.61 -5.59 4.31
CA ALA A 46 -11.60 -4.52 4.28
C ALA A 46 -10.30 -5.02 3.64
N ILE A 47 -9.89 -6.26 3.93
CA ILE A 47 -8.76 -6.90 3.24
C ILE A 47 -9.00 -6.93 1.74
N ARG A 48 -10.18 -7.40 1.30
CA ARG A 48 -10.52 -7.46 -0.12
C ARG A 48 -10.45 -6.08 -0.78
N ALA A 49 -11.06 -5.07 -0.17
CA ALA A 49 -11.05 -3.70 -0.70
C ALA A 49 -9.63 -3.13 -0.81
N ALA A 50 -8.78 -3.34 0.21
CA ALA A 50 -7.38 -2.90 0.16
C ALA A 50 -6.59 -3.55 -0.97
N LEU A 51 -6.80 -4.84 -1.22
CA LEU A 51 -6.13 -5.56 -2.31
C LEU A 51 -6.60 -5.10 -3.69
N GLU A 52 -7.90 -4.87 -3.86
CA GLU A 52 -8.48 -4.32 -5.09
C GLU A 52 -7.92 -2.92 -5.39
N GLU A 53 -7.90 -2.03 -4.39
CA GLU A 53 -7.34 -0.68 -4.53
C GLU A 53 -5.84 -0.69 -4.86
N ALA A 54 -5.05 -1.52 -4.17
CA ALA A 54 -3.62 -1.63 -4.42
C ALA A 54 -3.32 -2.15 -5.83
N PHE A 55 -4.11 -3.13 -6.31
CA PHE A 55 -3.99 -3.63 -7.66
C PHE A 55 -4.32 -2.56 -8.70
N GLU A 56 -5.40 -1.80 -8.50
CA GLU A 56 -5.78 -0.71 -9.41
C GLU A 56 -4.76 0.43 -9.41
N ALA A 57 -4.22 0.80 -8.26
CA ALA A 57 -3.16 1.81 -8.16
C ALA A 57 -1.90 1.37 -8.94
N GLY A 58 -1.51 0.10 -8.80
CA GLY A 58 -0.42 -0.49 -9.57
C GLY A 58 -0.68 -0.47 -11.09
N ARG A 59 -1.89 -0.83 -11.51
CA ARG A 59 -2.27 -0.76 -12.94
C ARG A 59 -2.20 0.67 -13.48
N ARG A 60 -2.69 1.66 -12.73
CA ARG A 60 -2.65 3.07 -13.10
C ARG A 60 -1.21 3.56 -13.26
N ALA A 61 -0.34 3.23 -12.31
CA ALA A 61 1.08 3.60 -12.35
C ALA A 61 1.83 2.98 -13.55
N GLY A 62 1.51 1.74 -13.93
CA GLY A 62 2.07 1.10 -15.13
C GLY A 62 1.53 1.67 -16.44
N SER A 63 0.25 2.08 -16.47
CA SER A 63 -0.37 2.64 -17.67
C SER A 63 0.14 4.04 -18.03
N THR A 64 0.65 4.81 -17.06
CA THR A 64 1.25 6.13 -17.30
C THR A 64 2.63 6.07 -17.96
N ASP A 65 3.29 4.91 -18.01
CA ASP A 65 4.59 4.72 -18.69
C ASP A 65 4.43 4.38 -20.19
N THR A 66 3.19 4.32 -20.68
CA THR A 66 2.86 4.23 -22.11
C THR A 66 2.25 5.56 -22.56
N GLN A 67 3.09 6.56 -22.82
CA GLN A 67 2.73 7.68 -23.71
C GLN A 67 3.67 7.65 -24.93
N PRO A 68 3.14 7.95 -26.13
CA PRO A 68 3.80 7.75 -27.43
C PRO A 68 5.06 8.61 -27.66
#